data_AF-A0A8T1CHQ8-F1
#
_entry.id   AF-A0A8T1CHQ8-F1
#
_cell.length_a   1.000
_cell.length_b   1.000
_cell.length_c   1.000
_cell.angle_alpha   90.00
_cell.angle_beta   90.00
_cell.angle_gamma   90.00
#
_symmetry.space_group_name_H-M   'P 1'
#
loop_
_entity.id
_entity.type
_entity.pdbx_description
1 polymer ?
#
loop_
_entity_poly.entity_id
_entity_poly.type
_entity_poly.pdbx_seq_one_letter_code
_entity_poly.pdbx_strand_id
1 'polypeptide(L)' 'MDLQSLSLFQWNRFENSMASVNTDSDLLTPILRLLGRFEDASLVFEQALVSPVFQWRPTS' A
#
# COMPACT_ATOMS: atom_id res chain seq x y z
N MET A 1 10.11 6.62 -13.54
CA MET A 1 8.89 6.88 -12.75
C MET A 1 9.24 6.44 -11.34
N ASP A 2 9.40 7.39 -10.42
CA ASP A 2 9.79 7.06 -9.05
C ASP A 2 8.55 6.86 -8.19
N LEU A 3 8.46 5.70 -7.55
CA LEU A 3 7.46 5.41 -6.55
C LEU A 3 8.06 5.70 -5.18
N GLN A 4 7.54 6.73 -4.49
CA GLN A 4 7.89 6.98 -3.10
C GLN A 4 6.97 6.17 -2.20
N SER A 5 7.58 5.35 -1.34
CA SER A 5 6.87 4.50 -0.39
C SER A 5 7.55 4.55 0.97
N LEU A 6 6.75 4.63 2.03
CA LEU A 6 7.16 4.57 3.42
C LEU A 6 6.48 3.38 4.09
N SER A 7 7.27 2.47 4.65
CA SER A 7 6.76 1.35 5.46
C SER A 7 7.15 1.50 6.92
N LEU A 8 6.14 1.49 7.79
CA LEU A 8 6.28 1.53 9.25
C LEU A 8 5.97 0.14 9.83
N PHE A 9 6.97 -0.42 10.52
CA PHE A 9 6.87 -1.72 11.18
C PHE A 9 6.69 -1.49 12.68
N GLN A 10 5.61 -2.03 13.24
CA GLN A 10 5.38 -2.00 14.68
C GLN A 10 5.69 -3.36 15.27
N TRP A 11 6.59 -3.40 16.25
CA TRP A 11 7.03 -4.62 16.92
C TRP A 11 6.39 -4.74 18.31
N ASN A 12 5.85 -5.91 18.64
CA ASN A 12 5.40 -6.26 19.98
C ASN A 12 6.56 -6.90 20.75
N ARG A 13 7.11 -6.16 21.71
CA ARG A 13 8.19 -6.66 22.58
C ARG A 13 7.76 -7.75 23.57
N PHE A 14 6.47 -7.85 23.90
CA PHE A 14 5.97 -8.83 24.88
C PHE A 14 5.80 -10.21 24.25
N GLU A 15 5.29 -10.25 23.02
CA GLU A 15 5.08 -11.48 22.25
C GLU A 15 6.29 -11.82 21.35
N ASN A 16 7.28 -10.93 21.32
CA ASN A 16 8.45 -11.01 20.44
C ASN A 16 8.06 -11.26 18.97
N SER A 17 7.05 -10.53 18.51
CA SER A 17 6.42 -10.72 17.22
C SER A 17 6.08 -9.37 16.57
N MET A 18 5.79 -9.38 15.26
CA MET A 18 5.37 -8.20 14.54
C MET A 18 3.90 -7.89 14.84
N ALA A 19 3.62 -6.69 15.33
CA ALA A 19 2.27 -6.24 15.71
C ALA A 19 1.49 -5.68 14.53
N SER A 20 2.15 -4.94 13.65
CA SER A 20 1.53 -4.40 12.43
C SER A 20 2.56 -3.92 11.41
N VAL A 21 2.12 -3.82 10.15
CA VAL A 21 2.84 -3.13 9.09
C VAL A 21 1.89 -2.14 8.44
N ASN A 22 2.29 -0.87 8.37
CA ASN A 22 1.57 0.17 7.64
C ASN A 22 2.45 0.65 6.51
N THR A 23 1.94 0.65 5.29
CA THR A 23 2.65 1.20 4.13
C THR A 23 1.84 2.34 3.54
N ASP A 24 2.50 3.49 3.38
CA ASP A 24 1.99 4.65 2.68
C ASP A 24 2.78 4.79 1.37
N SER A 25 2.10 4.62 0.24
CA SER A 25 2.72 4.59 -1.08
C SER A 25 1.81 5.32 -2.07
N ASP A 26 2.36 6.34 -2.74
CA ASP A 26 1.64 7.03 -3.79
C ASP A 26 1.63 6.20 -5.08
N LEU A 27 0.75 5.19 -5.13
CA LEU A 27 0.54 4.35 -6.30
C LEU A 27 -0.33 5.05 -7.36
N LEU A 28 -1.13 6.05 -6.97
CA LEU A 28 -2.11 6.68 -7.86
C LEU A 28 -1.45 7.65 -8.83
N THR A 29 -0.59 8.55 -8.34
CA THR A 29 0.11 9.53 -9.20
C THR A 29 0.87 8.88 -10.36
N PRO A 30 1.68 7.82 -10.15
CA PRO A 30 2.35 7.16 -11.25
C PRO A 30 1.35 6.51 -12.22
N ILE A 31 0.38 5.73 -11.74
CA ILE A 31 -0.57 5.06 -12.64
C ILE A 31 -1.41 6.06 -13.43
N LEU A 32 -1.83 7.16 -12.81
CA LEU A 32 -2.55 8.22 -13.49
C LEU A 32 -1.69 8.93 -14.54
N ARG A 33 -0.40 9.17 -14.27
CA ARG A 33 0.54 9.72 -15.26
C ARG A 33 0.74 8.78 -16.45
N LEU A 34 0.67 7.46 -16.24
CA LEU A 34 0.85 6.47 -17.29
C LEU A 34 -0.38 6.35 -18.19
N LEU A 35 -1.58 6.28 -17.60
CA LEU A 35 -2.82 6.02 -18.32
C LEU A 35 -3.50 7.30 -18.81
N GLY A 36 -3.21 8.45 -18.19
CA GLY A 36 -3.75 9.76 -18.57
C GLY A 36 -5.25 9.93 -18.27
N ARG A 37 -5.91 8.89 -17.74
CA ARG A 37 -7.34 8.87 -17.43
C ARG A 37 -7.59 8.25 -16.06
N PHE A 38 -8.46 8.90 -15.29
CA PHE A 38 -8.79 8.48 -13.94
C PHE A 38 -9.59 7.19 -13.90
N GLU A 39 -10.53 6.98 -14.83
CA GLU A 39 -11.33 5.75 -14.86
C GLU A 39 -10.45 4.52 -15.13
N ASP A 40 -9.46 4.66 -16.03
CA ASP A 40 -8.53 3.58 -16.35
C ASP A 40 -7.62 3.28 -15.15
N ALA A 41 -7.16 4.31 -14.43
CA ALA A 41 -6.40 4.13 -13.19
C ALA A 41 -7.22 3.46 -12.08
N SER A 42 -8.50 3.82 -11.92
CA SER A 42 -9.41 3.20 -10.96
C SER A 42 -9.61 1.71 -11.25
N LEU A 43 -9.74 1.33 -12.53
CA LEU A 43 -9.94 -0.05 -12.93
C LEU A 43 -8.74 -0.94 -12.59
N VAL A 44 -7.51 -0.40 -12.65
CA VAL A 44 -6.30 -1.13 -12.25
C VAL A 44 -6.34 -1.51 -10.76
N PHE A 45 -6.79 -0.60 -9.90
CA PHE A 45 -6.85 -0.86 -8.46
C PHE A 45 -8.03 -1.74 -8.03
N GLU A 46 -9.07 -1.87 -8.86
CA GLU A 46 -10.24 -2.71 -8.55
C GLU A 46 -9.89 -4.20 -8.45
N GLN A 47 -8.88 -4.66 -9.20
CA GLN A 47 -8.40 -6.05 -9.20
C GLN A 47 -6.96 -6.19 -8.68
N ALA A 48 -6.37 -5.10 -8.19
CA ALA A 48 -4.99 -5.13 -7.73
C ALA A 48 -4.87 -5.90 -6.41
N LEU A 49 -3.85 -6.75 -6.33
CA LEU A 49 -3.43 -7.39 -5.07
C LEU A 49 -2.84 -6.38 -4.07
N VAL A 50 -2.49 -5.19 -4.56
CA VAL A 50 -1.89 -4.12 -3.78
C VAL A 50 -2.83 -2.91 -3.83
N SER A 51 -3.32 -2.53 -2.65
CA SER A 51 -4.10 -1.32 -2.45
C SER A 51 -3.16 -0.14 -2.18
N PRO A 52 -3.49 1.09 -2.61
CA PRO A 52 -2.76 2.30 -2.21
C PRO A 52 -2.73 2.51 -0.69
N VAL A 53 -3.66 1.88 0.03
CA VAL A 53 -3.65 1.79 1.48
C VAL A 53 -3.44 0.33 1.86
N PHE A 54 -2.24 -0.01 2.34
CA PHE A 54 -1.93 -1.34 2.85
C PHE A 54 -1.69 -1.29 4.36
N GLN A 55 -2.52 -2.04 5.09
CA GLN A 55 -2.35 -2.30 6.51
C GLN A 55 -2.43 -3.80 6.77
N TRP A 56 -1.35 -4.38 7.27
CA TRP A 56 -1.35 -5.75 7.74
C TRP A 56 -1.44 -5.78 9.27
N ARG A 57 -2.32 -6.64 9.78
CA ARG A 57 -2.48 -6.95 11.20
C ARG A 57 -2.52 -8.47 11.37
N PRO A 58 -1.87 -9.02 12.40
CA PRO A 58 -1.99 -10.44 12.73
C PRO A 58 -3.46 -10.79 12.97
N THR A 59 -3.94 -11.87 12.37
CA THR A 59 -5.18 -12.53 12.80
C THR A 59 -4.86 -13.30 14.07
N SER A 60 -5.45 -12.89 15.20
CA SER A 60 -5.41 -13.64 16.46
C SER A 60 -5.96 -15.05 16.32
#